data_AF-A0A960JKD6-F1
#
_entry.id   AF-A0A960JKD6-F1
#
_cell.length_a   1.000
_cell.length_b   1.000
_cell.length_c   1.000
_cell.angle_alpha   90.00
_cell.angle_beta   90.00
_cell.angle_gamma   90.00
#
_symmetry.space_group_name_H-M   'P 1'
#
loop_
_entity.id
_entity.type
_entity.pdbx_description
1 polymer ?
#
loop_
_entity_poly.entity_id
_entity_poly.type
_entity_poly.pdbx_seq_one_letter_code
_entity_poly.pdbx_strand_id
1 'polypeptide(L)'
;MTADSAAALLGEAVDRFCSEVTASLLEVTGGRSGQLGASAEDLAGDVTVEAYRIACAFIDSDGRHSDDELWPLITTFGGRFDTQLSGATPGQVRQTDLLRGAARWLDRPSDLFAILVGADHANGTEHALGYYRRAMEIAHTIVALDVITTEGELAAIERFRSTLLGRIGP
;
A
#
# COMPACT_ATOMS: atom_id res chain seq x y z
N MET A 1 -4.16 21.76 2.83
CA MET A 1 -5.12 20.68 2.53
C MET A 1 -5.95 20.46 3.80
N THR A 2 -7.25 20.17 3.70
CA THR A 2 -8.05 19.79 4.89
C THR A 2 -7.93 18.28 5.13
N ALA A 3 -8.14 17.83 6.37
CA ALA A 3 -8.09 16.39 6.69
C ALA A 3 -9.05 15.56 5.83
N ASP A 4 -10.27 16.06 5.56
CA ASP A 4 -11.24 15.40 4.68
C ASP A 4 -10.73 15.28 3.23
N SER A 5 -10.09 16.32 2.71
CA SER A 5 -9.52 16.30 1.36
C SER A 5 -8.32 15.36 1.27
N ALA A 6 -7.50 15.30 2.30
CA ALA A 6 -6.37 14.39 2.40
C ALA A 6 -6.83 12.93 2.45
N ALA A 7 -7.84 12.64 3.28
CA ALA A 7 -8.46 11.32 3.38
C ALA A 7 -9.11 10.89 2.06
N ALA A 8 -9.74 11.81 1.34
CA ALA A 8 -10.31 11.53 0.02
C ALA A 8 -9.22 11.16 -1.00
N LEU A 9 -8.12 11.92 -1.07
CA LEU A 9 -7.01 11.63 -1.98
C LEU A 9 -6.36 10.27 -1.68
N LEU A 10 -6.09 9.99 -0.39
CA LEU A 10 -5.56 8.69 0.01
C LEU A 10 -6.56 7.56 -0.29
N GLY A 11 -7.84 7.78 0.00
CA GLY A 11 -8.91 6.84 -0.29
C GLY A 11 -8.99 6.47 -1.76
N GLU A 12 -8.95 7.45 -2.66
CA GLU A 12 -8.96 7.20 -4.10
C GLU A 12 -7.71 6.44 -4.58
N ALA A 13 -6.53 6.79 -4.07
CA ALA A 13 -5.29 6.09 -4.41
C ALA A 13 -5.36 4.61 -3.97
N VAL A 14 -5.86 4.36 -2.75
CA VAL A 14 -6.05 3.01 -2.22
C VAL A 14 -7.13 2.25 -3.01
N ASP A 15 -8.23 2.89 -3.39
CA ASP A 15 -9.29 2.24 -4.17
C ASP A 15 -8.80 1.81 -5.56
N ARG A 16 -8.03 2.67 -6.23
CA ARG A 16 -7.42 2.34 -7.52
C ARG A 16 -6.41 1.20 -7.39
N PHE A 17 -5.58 1.22 -6.35
CA PHE A 17 -4.68 0.10 -6.04
C PHE A 17 -5.46 -1.19 -5.81
N CYS A 18 -6.45 -1.19 -4.91
CA CYS A 18 -7.24 -2.37 -4.58
C CYS A 18 -7.96 -2.93 -5.80
N SER A 19 -8.59 -2.07 -6.61
CA SER A 19 -9.33 -2.50 -7.79
C SER A 19 -8.41 -3.13 -8.85
N GLU A 20 -7.33 -2.44 -9.25
CA GLU A 20 -6.48 -2.87 -10.36
C GLU A 20 -5.57 -4.06 -10.00
N VAL A 21 -5.06 -4.09 -8.77
CA VAL A 21 -4.21 -5.19 -8.31
C VAL A 21 -5.04 -6.45 -8.06
N THR A 22 -6.25 -6.33 -7.51
CA THR A 22 -7.16 -7.48 -7.38
C THR A 22 -7.53 -8.05 -8.74
N ALA A 23 -7.86 -7.19 -9.71
CA ALA A 23 -8.16 -7.64 -11.08
C ALA A 23 -6.96 -8.40 -11.70
N SER A 24 -5.75 -7.84 -11.58
CA SER A 24 -4.52 -8.49 -12.07
C SER A 24 -4.27 -9.84 -11.39
N LEU A 25 -4.44 -9.92 -10.07
CA LEU A 25 -4.27 -11.16 -9.33
C LEU A 25 -5.34 -12.20 -9.70
N LEU A 26 -6.59 -11.78 -9.94
CA LEU A 26 -7.66 -12.67 -10.42
C LEU A 26 -7.38 -13.21 -11.82
N GLU A 27 -6.78 -12.42 -12.71
CA GLU A 27 -6.36 -12.90 -14.03
C GLU A 27 -5.23 -13.93 -13.91
N VAL A 28 -4.22 -13.63 -13.08
CA VAL A 28 -3.05 -14.48 -12.87
C VAL A 28 -3.39 -15.80 -12.13
N THR A 29 -4.33 -15.75 -11.17
CA THR A 29 -4.74 -16.90 -10.37
C THR A 29 -5.94 -17.63 -10.98
N GLY A 30 -6.78 -16.93 -11.75
CA GLY A 30 -7.92 -17.43 -12.51
C GLY A 30 -7.55 -18.51 -13.52
N GLY A 31 -6.40 -18.37 -14.17
CA GLY A 31 -5.82 -19.41 -15.04
C GLY A 31 -5.34 -20.66 -14.28
N ARG A 32 -5.21 -20.58 -12.95
CA ARG A 32 -4.76 -21.64 -12.03
C ARG A 32 -5.90 -22.21 -11.16
N SER A 33 -7.15 -21.75 -11.36
CA SER A 33 -8.33 -22.01 -10.51
C SER A 33 -8.80 -23.46 -10.38
N GLY A 34 -8.05 -24.44 -10.89
CA GLY A 34 -8.26 -25.83 -10.52
C GLY A 34 -7.74 -26.21 -9.13
N GLN A 35 -6.78 -25.47 -8.55
CA GLN A 35 -5.97 -25.99 -7.42
C GLN A 35 -5.67 -25.02 -6.26
N LEU A 36 -5.99 -23.73 -6.34
CA LEU A 36 -5.70 -22.75 -5.29
C LEU A 36 -6.98 -22.01 -4.90
N GLY A 37 -7.69 -22.52 -3.90
CA GLY A 37 -9.04 -22.08 -3.51
C GLY A 37 -9.13 -20.74 -2.75
N ALA A 38 -8.42 -19.70 -3.17
CA ALA A 38 -8.66 -18.34 -2.66
C ALA A 38 -9.86 -17.73 -3.39
N SER A 39 -10.85 -17.24 -2.64
CA SER A 39 -11.98 -16.53 -3.24
C SER A 39 -11.57 -15.13 -3.70
N ALA A 40 -12.34 -14.52 -4.61
CA ALA A 40 -12.10 -13.14 -5.03
C ALA A 40 -12.18 -12.15 -3.85
N GLU A 41 -12.99 -12.47 -2.85
CA GLU A 41 -13.14 -11.68 -1.63
C GLU A 41 -11.90 -11.77 -0.74
N ASP A 42 -11.33 -12.97 -0.56
CA ASP A 42 -10.08 -13.17 0.19
C ASP A 42 -8.93 -12.37 -0.45
N LEU A 43 -8.83 -12.45 -1.78
CA LEU A 43 -7.79 -11.73 -2.53
C LEU A 43 -7.95 -10.21 -2.41
N ALA A 44 -9.18 -9.70 -2.48
CA ALA A 44 -9.44 -8.28 -2.26
C ALA A 44 -9.07 -7.84 -0.82
N GLY A 45 -9.30 -8.70 0.16
CA GLY A 45 -8.86 -8.51 1.55
C GLY A 45 -7.34 -8.41 1.65
N ASP A 46 -6.61 -9.36 1.05
CA ASP A 46 -5.15 -9.38 1.03
C ASP A 46 -4.56 -8.14 0.36
N VAL A 47 -5.13 -7.70 -0.77
CA VAL A 47 -4.71 -6.48 -1.46
C VAL A 47 -5.00 -5.23 -0.61
N THR A 48 -6.09 -5.22 0.16
CA THR A 48 -6.39 -4.11 1.07
C THR A 48 -5.38 -4.05 2.22
N VAL A 49 -4.98 -5.20 2.78
CA VAL A 49 -3.90 -5.30 3.78
C VAL A 49 -2.57 -4.82 3.19
N GLU A 50 -2.31 -5.13 1.92
CA GLU A 50 -1.13 -4.68 1.20
C GLU A 50 -1.06 -3.15 1.08
N ALA A 51 -2.15 -2.52 0.62
CA ALA A 51 -2.26 -1.06 0.53
C ALA A 51 -2.05 -0.38 1.88
N TYR A 52 -2.62 -0.98 2.93
CA TYR A 52 -2.46 -0.52 4.30
C TYR A 52 -1.01 -0.60 4.80
N ARG A 53 -0.30 -1.68 4.49
CA ARG A 53 1.12 -1.84 4.83
C ARG A 53 2.00 -0.82 4.10
N ILE A 54 1.72 -0.54 2.83
CA ILE A 54 2.39 0.53 2.08
C ILE A 54 2.19 1.87 2.80
N ALA A 55 0.94 2.23 3.11
CA ALA A 55 0.63 3.50 3.78
C ALA A 55 1.34 3.63 5.14
N CYS A 56 1.27 2.60 5.98
CA CYS A 56 1.93 2.60 7.29
C CYS A 56 3.46 2.71 7.16
N ALA A 57 4.05 2.05 6.17
CA ALA A 57 5.49 2.05 5.98
C ALA A 57 6.03 3.41 5.51
N PHE A 58 5.24 4.16 4.72
CA PHE A 58 5.59 5.53 4.34
C PHE A 58 5.40 6.52 5.48
N ILE A 59 4.32 6.41 6.27
CA ILE A 59 4.13 7.21 7.49
C ILE A 59 5.28 6.97 8.48
N ASP A 60 5.72 5.73 8.68
CA ASP A 60 6.84 5.44 9.58
C ASP A 60 8.23 5.81 9.00
N SER A 61 8.31 6.27 7.76
CA SER A 61 9.57 6.31 7.01
C SER A 61 10.59 7.33 7.53
N ASP A 62 10.13 8.41 8.17
CA ASP A 62 10.97 9.40 8.84
C ASP A 62 10.87 9.33 10.37
N GLY A 63 10.07 8.38 10.89
CA GLY A 63 9.79 8.18 12.31
C GLY A 63 8.89 9.23 12.96
N ARG A 64 8.35 10.18 12.19
CA ARG A 64 7.29 11.09 12.63
C ARG A 64 5.96 10.47 12.26
N HIS A 65 4.99 10.57 13.14
CA HIS A 65 3.63 10.11 12.86
C HIS A 65 2.71 11.30 13.12
N SER A 66 2.60 12.21 12.16
CA SER A 66 1.91 13.49 12.33
C SER A 66 0.39 13.31 12.44
N ASP A 67 -0.34 14.26 13.04
CA ASP A 67 -1.82 14.17 13.02
C ASP A 67 -2.36 14.25 11.59
N ASP A 68 -1.67 14.98 10.71
CA ASP A 68 -2.03 15.20 9.30
C ASP A 68 -1.87 13.93 8.45
N GLU A 69 -1.02 12.99 8.85
CA GLU A 69 -0.89 11.67 8.24
C GLU A 69 -1.87 10.64 8.85
N LEU A 70 -2.03 10.68 10.18
CA LEU A 70 -2.81 9.68 10.90
C LEU A 70 -4.31 9.84 10.70
N TRP A 71 -4.83 11.07 10.56
CA TRP A 71 -6.25 11.26 10.28
C TRP A 71 -6.68 10.67 8.93
N PRO A 72 -5.97 10.93 7.81
CA PRO A 72 -6.23 10.24 6.55
C PRO A 72 -6.10 8.72 6.65
N LEU A 73 -5.05 8.20 7.31
CA LEU A 73 -4.89 6.75 7.50
C LEU A 73 -6.09 6.12 8.21
N ILE A 74 -6.51 6.70 9.34
CA ILE A 74 -7.67 6.25 10.12
C ILE A 74 -8.95 6.31 9.28
N THR A 75 -9.15 7.40 8.56
CA THR A 75 -10.37 7.63 7.76
C THR A 75 -10.46 6.66 6.59
N THR A 76 -9.35 6.45 5.87
CA THR A 76 -9.30 5.56 4.70
C THR A 76 -9.44 4.09 5.09
N PHE A 77 -8.81 3.65 6.18
CA PHE A 77 -8.73 2.23 6.53
C PHE A 77 -9.64 1.79 7.69
N GLY A 78 -10.15 2.71 8.51
CA GLY A 78 -10.97 2.39 9.69
C GLY A 78 -12.31 1.72 9.36
N GLY A 79 -12.83 1.90 8.15
CA GLY A 79 -14.02 1.18 7.63
C GLY A 79 -13.70 -0.07 6.81
N ARG A 80 -12.42 -0.29 6.46
CA ARG A 80 -11.98 -1.43 5.62
C ARG A 80 -11.54 -2.64 6.43
N PHE A 81 -11.18 -2.43 7.70
CA PHE A 81 -10.77 -3.48 8.60
C PHE A 81 -11.63 -3.46 9.86
N ASP A 82 -12.03 -4.63 10.33
CA ASP A 82 -12.70 -4.81 11.62
C ASP A 82 -11.65 -4.75 12.76
N THR A 83 -11.05 -3.57 12.95
CA THR A 83 -9.82 -3.40 13.74
C THR A 83 -9.80 -2.12 14.59
N GLN A 84 -8.69 -1.97 15.33
CA GLN A 84 -8.35 -0.85 16.23
C GLN A 84 -8.31 0.54 15.57
N LEU A 85 -8.40 0.65 14.25
CA LEU A 85 -8.46 1.95 13.55
C LEU A 85 -9.86 2.54 13.53
N SER A 86 -10.91 1.70 13.61
CA SER A 86 -12.28 2.19 13.54
C SER A 86 -12.60 3.08 14.75
N GLY A 87 -12.86 4.37 14.50
CA GLY A 87 -13.11 5.35 15.55
C GLY A 87 -11.88 5.74 16.39
N ALA A 88 -10.67 5.38 15.96
CA ALA A 88 -9.44 5.78 16.63
C ALA A 88 -9.11 7.27 16.44
N THR A 89 -8.29 7.80 17.33
CA THR A 89 -7.65 9.11 17.22
C THR A 89 -6.15 8.93 16.93
N PRO A 90 -5.47 9.93 16.33
CA PRO A 90 -4.01 9.90 16.15
C PRO A 90 -3.25 9.60 17.45
N GLY A 91 -3.69 10.17 18.58
CA GLY A 91 -3.12 9.90 19.89
C GLY A 91 -3.20 8.43 20.31
N GLN A 92 -4.31 7.75 20.02
CA GLN A 92 -4.45 6.31 20.28
C GLN A 92 -3.57 5.49 19.34
N VAL A 93 -3.49 5.82 18.05
CA VAL A 93 -2.64 5.10 17.09
C VAL A 93 -1.18 5.16 17.51
N ARG A 94 -0.67 6.33 17.95
CA ARG A 94 0.71 6.46 18.45
C ARG A 94 1.01 5.65 19.71
N GLN A 95 -0.01 5.29 20.50
CA GLN A 95 0.14 4.44 21.68
C GLN A 95 0.20 2.94 21.33
N THR A 96 -0.12 2.58 20.09
CA THR A 96 0.00 1.21 19.58
C THR A 96 1.37 0.96 18.95
N ASP A 97 1.71 -0.31 18.71
CA ASP A 97 2.89 -0.71 17.93
C ASP A 97 2.59 -0.84 16.43
N LEU A 98 1.46 -0.31 15.95
CA LEU A 98 0.97 -0.45 14.57
C LEU A 98 1.95 0.14 13.54
N LEU A 99 2.53 1.30 13.84
CA LEU A 99 3.47 1.98 12.96
C LEU A 99 4.93 1.64 13.26
N ARG A 100 5.23 1.15 14.46
CA ARG A 100 6.61 0.99 14.93
C ARG A 100 7.39 0.01 14.04
N GLY A 101 8.32 0.55 13.26
CA GLY A 101 9.16 -0.23 12.36
C GLY A 101 8.41 -0.73 11.13
N ALA A 102 7.27 -0.14 10.79
CA ALA A 102 6.55 -0.42 9.55
C ALA A 102 7.40 -0.06 8.33
N ALA A 103 8.29 0.93 8.43
CA ALA A 103 9.17 1.36 7.33
C ALA A 103 10.04 0.24 6.74
N ARG A 104 10.38 -0.79 7.53
CA ARG A 104 11.14 -1.98 7.07
C ARG A 104 10.41 -2.80 6.01
N TRP A 105 9.10 -2.63 5.91
CA TRP A 105 8.29 -3.34 4.92
C TRP A 105 8.67 -2.92 3.49
N LEU A 106 9.16 -1.69 3.29
CA LEU A 106 9.64 -1.19 2.00
C LEU A 106 10.93 -1.87 1.50
N ASP A 107 11.64 -2.59 2.38
CA ASP A 107 12.98 -3.13 2.08
C ASP A 107 12.94 -4.43 1.27
N ARG A 108 11.75 -5.03 1.11
CA ARG A 108 11.58 -6.24 0.31
C ARG A 108 10.32 -6.16 -0.55
N PRO A 109 10.32 -6.74 -1.75
CA PRO A 109 9.09 -6.93 -2.48
C PRO A 109 8.16 -7.86 -1.72
N SER A 110 6.85 -7.61 -1.80
CA SER A 110 5.85 -8.45 -1.17
C SER A 110 5.60 -9.74 -1.95
N ASP A 111 4.93 -10.69 -1.29
CA ASP A 111 4.60 -11.97 -1.91
C ASP A 111 3.54 -11.79 -3.01
N LEU A 112 2.59 -10.87 -2.85
CA LEU A 112 1.62 -10.50 -3.90
C LEU A 112 2.32 -9.94 -5.13
N PHE A 113 3.26 -9.01 -4.94
CA PHE A 113 4.03 -8.47 -6.05
C PHE A 113 4.89 -9.53 -6.73
N ALA A 114 5.49 -10.45 -5.96
CA ALA A 114 6.27 -11.56 -6.51
C ALA A 114 5.43 -12.51 -7.39
N ILE A 115 4.15 -12.74 -7.03
CA ILE A 115 3.21 -13.51 -7.87
C ILE A 115 3.02 -12.83 -9.23
N LEU A 116 2.82 -11.50 -9.24
CA LEU A 116 2.62 -10.73 -10.47
C LEU A 116 3.89 -10.74 -11.34
N VAL A 117 5.06 -10.52 -10.75
CA VAL A 117 6.35 -10.61 -11.46
C VAL A 117 6.54 -12.00 -12.09
N GLY A 118 6.23 -13.06 -11.35
CA GLY A 118 6.29 -14.43 -11.87
C GLY A 118 5.35 -14.67 -13.05
N ALA A 119 4.17 -14.05 -13.04
CA ALA A 119 3.22 -14.13 -14.14
C ALA A 119 3.66 -13.32 -15.36
N ASP A 120 4.18 -12.12 -15.16
CA ASP A 120 4.73 -11.27 -16.21
C ASP A 120 5.88 -11.95 -16.95
N HIS A 121 6.79 -12.60 -16.22
CA HIS A 121 7.86 -13.40 -16.85
C HIS A 121 7.36 -14.62 -17.62
N ALA A 122 6.26 -15.24 -17.18
CA ALA A 122 5.71 -16.41 -17.84
C ALA A 122 4.89 -16.06 -19.09
N ASN A 123 4.15 -14.94 -19.05
CA ASN A 123 3.11 -14.62 -20.01
C ASN A 123 3.38 -13.36 -20.84
N GLY A 124 4.42 -12.59 -20.52
CA GLY A 124 4.74 -11.32 -21.18
C GLY A 124 3.74 -10.20 -20.88
N THR A 125 3.09 -10.25 -19.72
CA THR A 125 2.15 -9.23 -19.22
C THR A 125 2.88 -8.11 -18.47
N GLU A 126 2.15 -7.07 -18.05
CA GLU A 126 2.68 -5.92 -17.31
C GLU A 126 1.99 -5.71 -15.94
N HIS A 127 1.50 -6.78 -15.30
CA HIS A 127 0.75 -6.67 -14.04
C HIS A 127 1.60 -6.10 -12.89
N ALA A 128 2.87 -6.48 -12.81
CA ALA A 128 3.80 -5.97 -11.81
C ALA A 128 4.08 -4.47 -12.01
N LEU A 129 4.11 -4.00 -13.27
CA LEU A 129 4.23 -2.58 -13.57
C LEU A 129 2.98 -1.81 -13.17
N GLY A 130 1.78 -2.40 -13.37
CA GLY A 130 0.51 -1.87 -12.86
C GLY A 130 0.51 -1.73 -11.34
N TYR A 131 0.90 -2.80 -10.63
CA TYR A 131 1.10 -2.77 -9.17
C TYR A 131 2.06 -1.65 -8.75
N TYR A 132 3.23 -1.56 -9.39
CA TYR A 132 4.22 -0.53 -9.08
C TYR A 132 3.66 0.88 -9.20
N ARG A 133 2.97 1.20 -10.31
CA ARG A 133 2.39 2.53 -10.52
C ARG A 133 1.40 2.90 -9.42
N ARG A 134 0.54 1.96 -9.01
CA ARG A 134 -0.47 2.19 -7.96
C ARG A 134 0.13 2.23 -6.56
N ALA A 135 1.14 1.41 -6.28
CA ALA A 135 1.87 1.45 -5.02
C ALA A 135 2.60 2.80 -4.85
N MET A 136 3.22 3.31 -5.92
CA MET A 136 3.87 4.63 -5.92
C MET A 136 2.87 5.78 -5.79
N GLU A 137 1.65 5.62 -6.30
CA GLU A 137 0.59 6.60 -6.12
C GLU A 137 0.24 6.76 -4.63
N ILE A 138 0.03 5.66 -3.90
CA ILE A 138 -0.18 5.68 -2.44
C ILE A 138 1.02 6.35 -1.74
N ALA A 139 2.25 5.97 -2.11
CA ALA A 139 3.46 6.52 -1.53
C ALA A 139 3.53 8.05 -1.68
N HIS A 140 3.32 8.55 -2.89
CA HIS A 140 3.34 9.99 -3.16
C HIS A 140 2.19 10.73 -2.46
N THR A 141 1.01 10.11 -2.35
CA THR A 141 -0.11 10.72 -1.62
C THR A 141 0.22 10.88 -0.15
N ILE A 142 0.80 9.86 0.51
CA ILE A 142 1.21 9.94 1.92
C ILE A 142 2.26 11.03 2.13
N VAL A 143 3.33 11.03 1.34
CA VAL A 143 4.43 12.01 1.47
C VAL A 143 3.98 13.46 1.18
N ALA A 144 2.87 13.62 0.44
CA ALA A 144 2.26 14.92 0.19
C ALA A 144 1.26 15.37 1.29
N LEU A 145 1.00 14.53 2.30
CA LEU A 145 0.12 14.89 3.43
C LEU A 145 0.77 15.94 4.32
N ASP A 146 2.05 15.76 4.61
CA ASP A 146 2.81 16.68 5.43
C ASP A 146 3.13 17.99 4.69
N VAL A 147 3.20 19.08 5.46
CA VAL A 147 3.51 20.42 4.92
C VAL A 147 4.93 20.49 4.37
N ILE A 148 5.85 19.74 4.97
CA ILE A 148 7.26 19.71 4.59
C ILE A 148 7.65 18.26 4.39
N THR A 149 7.86 17.87 3.14
CA THR A 149 8.50 16.61 2.81
C THR A 149 9.94 16.58 3.33
N THR A 150 10.28 15.52 4.04
CA THR A 150 11.58 15.29 4.66
C THR A 150 12.51 14.50 3.75
N GLU A 151 13.82 14.56 4.03
CA GLU A 151 14.81 13.71 3.33
C GLU A 151 14.52 12.21 3.55
N GLY A 152 13.97 11.83 4.70
CA GLY A 152 13.61 10.45 5.03
C GLY A 152 12.52 9.89 4.12
N GLU A 153 11.48 10.67 3.88
CA GLU A 153 10.38 10.31 2.98
C GLU A 153 10.84 10.21 1.52
N LEU A 154 11.65 11.16 1.05
CA LEU A 154 12.21 11.10 -0.31
C LEU A 154 13.12 9.87 -0.49
N ALA A 155 13.93 9.56 0.52
CA ALA A 155 14.75 8.36 0.52
C ALA A 155 13.90 7.08 0.55
N ALA A 156 12.75 7.09 1.21
CA ALA A 156 11.81 5.97 1.23
C ALA A 156 11.14 5.75 -0.14
N ILE A 157 10.74 6.82 -0.83
CA ILE A 157 10.22 6.76 -2.20
C ILE A 157 11.26 6.10 -3.11
N GLU A 158 12.50 6.58 -3.10
CA GLU A 158 13.56 6.05 -3.96
C GLU A 158 13.93 4.60 -3.62
N ARG A 159 13.96 4.26 -2.32
CA ARG A 159 14.22 2.88 -1.85
C ARG A 159 13.14 1.92 -2.32
N PHE A 160 11.87 2.29 -2.15
CA PHE A 160 10.74 1.45 -2.57
C PHE A 160 10.69 1.31 -4.09
N ARG A 161 10.89 2.41 -4.81
CA ARG A 161 10.99 2.42 -6.28
C ARG A 161 12.07 1.46 -6.77
N SER A 162 13.28 1.56 -6.22
CA SER A 162 14.40 0.69 -6.57
C SER A 162 14.11 -0.78 -6.26
N THR A 163 13.47 -1.05 -5.12
CA THR A 163 13.10 -2.41 -4.70
C THR A 163 12.14 -3.08 -5.67
N LEU A 164 11.11 -2.36 -6.13
CA LEU A 164 10.12 -2.90 -7.06
C LEU A 164 10.67 -2.99 -8.49
N LEU A 165 11.27 -1.92 -9.02
CA LEU A 165 11.81 -1.91 -10.38
C LEU A 165 12.94 -2.93 -10.56
N GLY A 166 13.74 -3.17 -9.53
CA GLY A 166 14.77 -4.22 -9.54
C GLY A 166 14.23 -5.64 -9.75
N ARG A 167 12.91 -5.86 -9.61
CA ARG A 167 12.25 -7.16 -9.85
C ARG A 167 11.49 -7.25 -11.16
N ILE A 168 10.99 -6.13 -11.68
CA ILE A 168 10.27 -6.08 -12.98
C ILE A 168 11.25 -6.37 -14.13
N GLY A 169 12.52 -6.00 -13.96
CA GLY A 169 13.55 -6.12 -14.99
C GLY A 169 13.62 -4.86 -15.88
N PRO A 170 14.67 -4.76 -16.73
CA PRO A 170 14.78 -3.71 -17.74
C PRO A 170 13.77 -3.86 -18.88
#